data_AF-A0A5E4LKC3-F1
#
_entry.id   AF-A0A5E4LKC3-F1
#
_cell.length_a   1.000
_cell.length_b   1.000
_cell.length_c   1.000
_cell.angle_alpha   90.00
_cell.angle_beta   90.00
_cell.angle_gamma   90.00
#
_symmetry.space_group_name_H-M   'P 1'
#
loop_
_entity.id
_entity.type
_entity.pdbx_description
1 polymer ?
#
loop_
_entity_poly.entity_id
_entity_poly.type
_entity_poly.pdbx_seq_one_letter_code
_entity_poly.pdbx_strand_id
1 'polypeptide(L)'
;MQPQDTLSKEEIRARILLKLSRKRIWGNKHTELVHVRSGLPKGFEKKAEEAARELRDEGFLTWLPKTGEIHISLNPARKKEIEQMIEKCRWKQIW
;
A
#
# COMPACT_ATOMS: atom_id res chain seq x y z
N MET A 1 -11.38 -17.10 19.90
CA MET A 1 -12.04 -15.98 19.21
C MET A 1 -11.25 -14.72 19.56
N GLN A 2 -10.35 -14.26 18.70
CA GLN A 2 -9.57 -13.05 18.99
C GLN A 2 -10.30 -11.82 18.45
N PRO A 3 -10.64 -10.83 19.29
CA PRO A 3 -11.21 -9.56 18.86
C PRO A 3 -10.09 -8.56 18.59
N GLN A 4 -9.48 -8.64 17.40
CA GLN A 4 -8.53 -7.64 16.88
C GLN A 4 -8.82 -7.65 15.36
N ASP A 5 -9.40 -6.63 14.74
CA ASP A 5 -8.69 -5.45 14.29
C ASP A 5 -9.71 -4.49 13.66
N THR A 6 -9.93 -3.32 14.26
CA THR A 6 -10.31 -2.15 13.47
C THR A 6 -9.03 -1.67 12.77
N LEU A 7 -8.64 -2.31 11.66
CA LEU A 7 -7.52 -1.85 10.83
C LEU A 7 -7.75 -0.38 10.50
N SER A 8 -6.93 0.50 11.07
CA SER A 8 -7.01 1.92 10.77
C SER A 8 -6.62 2.15 9.32
N LYS A 9 -7.18 3.19 8.71
CA LYS A 9 -6.90 3.56 7.32
C LYS A 9 -5.40 3.75 7.09
N GLU A 10 -4.71 4.33 8.06
CA GLU A 10 -3.26 4.52 8.04
C GLU A 10 -2.48 3.19 8.05
N GLU A 11 -2.96 2.19 8.77
CA GLU A 11 -2.33 0.85 8.79
C GLU A 11 -2.49 0.15 7.44
N ILE A 12 -3.66 0.28 6.81
CA ILE A 12 -3.89 -0.25 5.45
C ILE A 12 -2.93 0.40 4.47
N ARG A 13 -2.79 1.73 4.51
CA ARG A 13 -1.84 2.48 3.68
C ARG A 13 -0.41 2.01 3.90
N ALA A 14 0.04 1.96 5.15
CA ALA A 14 1.39 1.53 5.50
C ALA A 14 1.66 0.08 5.08
N ARG A 15 0.69 -0.82 5.22
CA ARG A 15 0.80 -2.22 4.75
C ARG A 15 0.93 -2.32 3.24
N ILE A 16 0.17 -1.53 2.47
CA ILE A 16 0.29 -1.47 1.01
C ILE A 16 1.70 -1.02 0.62
N LEU A 17 2.17 0.10 1.19
CA LEU A 17 3.50 0.66 0.93
C LEU A 17 4.62 -0.33 1.31
N LEU A 18 4.53 -0.94 2.50
CA LEU A 18 5.47 -1.95 2.97
C LEU A 18 5.53 -3.15 2.04
N LYS A 19 4.38 -3.64 1.58
CA LYS A 19 4.30 -4.78 0.66
C LYS A 19 4.99 -4.47 -0.67
N LEU A 20 4.69 -3.32 -1.26
CA LEU A 20 5.31 -2.88 -2.51
C LEU A 20 6.82 -2.66 -2.33
N SER A 21 7.24 -2.09 -1.20
CA SER A 21 8.64 -1.85 -0.86
C SER A 21 9.42 -3.16 -0.72
N ARG A 22 8.87 -4.14 0.00
CA ARG A 22 9.44 -5.50 0.15
C ARG A 22 9.60 -6.21 -1.19
N LYS A 23 8.66 -6.03 -2.12
CA LYS A 23 8.74 -6.57 -3.48
C LYS A 23 9.60 -5.74 -4.44
N ARG A 24 10.23 -4.67 -3.93
CA ARG A 24 11.02 -3.68 -4.68
C ARG A 24 10.26 -3.10 -5.88
N ILE A 25 8.96 -2.88 -5.75
CA ILE A 25 8.11 -2.29 -6.80
C ILE A 25 8.26 -0.78 -6.78
N TRP A 26 9.27 -0.27 -7.48
CA TRP A 26 9.62 1.15 -7.54
C TRP A 26 9.75 1.62 -8.99
N GLY A 27 9.25 2.81 -9.29
CA GLY A 27 9.43 3.47 -10.59
C GLY A 27 8.97 2.57 -11.74
N ASN A 28 9.94 2.09 -12.53
CA ASN A 28 9.74 1.24 -13.72
C ASN A 28 9.21 -0.17 -13.44
N LYS A 29 9.26 -0.63 -12.19
CA LYS A 29 8.69 -1.93 -11.81
C LYS A 29 7.29 -1.69 -11.26
N HIS A 30 6.28 -2.31 -11.88
CA HIS A 30 4.88 -2.15 -11.50
C HIS A 30 4.23 -3.50 -11.15
N THR A 31 3.13 -3.44 -10.41
CA THR A 31 2.27 -4.59 -10.12
C THR A 31 0.82 -4.19 -10.30
N GLU A 32 -0.05 -5.14 -10.66
CA GLU A 32 -1.48 -4.83 -10.79
C GLU A 32 -2.10 -4.41 -9.45
N LEU A 33 -3.07 -3.49 -9.52
CA LEU A 33 -3.79 -2.98 -8.36
C LEU A 33 -4.45 -4.11 -7.57
N VAL A 34 -4.93 -5.18 -8.22
CA VAL A 34 -5.56 -6.34 -7.54
C VAL A 34 -4.63 -6.97 -6.50
N HIS A 35 -3.32 -6.90 -6.69
CA HIS A 35 -2.35 -7.42 -5.73
C HIS A 35 -2.24 -6.59 -4.45
N VAL A 36 -2.79 -5.37 -4.38
CA VAL A 36 -2.87 -4.61 -3.10
C VAL A 36 -3.86 -5.24 -2.14
N ARG A 37 -4.89 -5.93 -2.68
CA ARG A 37 -5.90 -6.63 -1.88
C ARG A 37 -5.33 -7.88 -1.21
N SER A 38 -4.35 -8.54 -1.85
CA SER A 38 -3.81 -9.79 -1.33
C SER A 38 -3.06 -9.57 -0.01
N GLY A 39 -3.36 -10.35 1.02
CA GLY A 39 -2.72 -10.22 2.34
C GLY A 39 -3.39 -9.22 3.29
N LEU A 40 -4.56 -8.70 2.92
CA LEU A 40 -5.52 -8.08 3.84
C LEU A 40 -6.63 -9.09 4.21
N PRO A 41 -7.27 -8.95 5.39
CA PRO A 41 -8.40 -9.80 5.76
C PRO A 41 -9.57 -9.62 4.80
N LYS A 42 -10.40 -10.65 4.66
CA LYS A 42 -11.64 -10.59 3.85
C LYS A 42 -12.52 -9.42 4.33
N GLY A 43 -13.03 -8.63 3.40
CA GLY A 43 -13.87 -7.45 3.69
C GLY A 43 -13.12 -6.11 3.71
N PHE A 44 -11.77 -6.11 3.67
CA PHE A 44 -10.97 -4.88 3.59
C PHE A 44 -10.56 -4.49 2.16
N GLU A 45 -11.01 -5.24 1.15
CA GLU A 45 -10.63 -5.06 -0.25
C GLU A 45 -10.97 -3.65 -0.77
N LYS A 46 -12.21 -3.19 -0.53
CA LYS A 46 -12.65 -1.84 -0.91
C LYS A 46 -11.82 -0.75 -0.22
N LYS A 47 -11.53 -0.92 1.06
CA LYS A 47 -10.69 0.01 1.84
C LYS A 47 -9.25 0.05 1.32
N ALA A 48 -8.73 -1.09 0.86
CA ALA A 48 -7.39 -1.17 0.26
C ALA A 48 -7.30 -0.39 -1.06
N GLU A 49 -8.33 -0.51 -1.90
CA GLU A 49 -8.40 0.23 -3.16
C GLU A 49 -8.57 1.72 -2.93
N GLU A 50 -9.42 2.11 -1.98
CA GLU A 50 -9.55 3.52 -1.58
C GLU A 50 -8.22 4.07 -1.06
N ALA A 51 -7.56 3.35 -0.15
CA ALA A 51 -6.24 3.74 0.36
C ALA A 51 -5.19 3.84 -0.76
N ALA A 52 -5.21 2.94 -1.75
CA ALA A 52 -4.30 2.98 -2.90
C ALA A 52 -4.58 4.16 -3.84
N ARG A 53 -5.85 4.57 -3.98
CA ARG A 53 -6.23 5.79 -4.72
C ARG A 53 -5.71 7.02 -4.01
N GLU A 54 -5.97 7.14 -2.72
CA GLU A 54 -5.50 8.29 -1.94
C GLU A 54 -3.98 8.39 -1.92
N LEU A 55 -3.26 7.27 -1.74
CA LEU A 55 -1.81 7.27 -1.84
C LEU A 55 -1.30 7.72 -3.22
N ARG A 56 -2.09 7.54 -4.29
CA ARG A 56 -1.77 8.08 -5.62
C ARG A 56 -2.07 9.56 -5.71
N ASP A 57 -3.24 10.01 -5.26
CA ASP A 57 -3.58 11.44 -5.22
C ASP A 57 -2.61 12.24 -4.35
N GLU A 58 -2.14 11.65 -3.25
CA GLU A 58 -1.10 12.22 -2.40
C GLU A 58 0.29 12.16 -3.05
N GLY A 59 0.51 11.35 -4.09
CA GLY A 59 1.75 11.26 -4.88
C GLY A 59 2.75 10.19 -4.43
N PHE A 60 2.39 9.30 -3.51
CA PHE A 60 3.21 8.16 -3.06
C PHE A 60 3.18 6.98 -4.03
N LEU A 61 2.09 6.82 -4.77
CA LEU A 61 1.92 5.78 -5.79
C LEU A 61 1.80 6.37 -7.19
N THR A 62 2.46 5.73 -8.13
CA THR A 62 2.31 6.01 -9.56
C THR A 62 1.37 4.99 -10.17
N TRP A 63 0.33 5.47 -10.85
CA TRP A 63 -0.60 4.62 -11.58
C TRP A 63 -0.27 4.64 -13.06
N LEU A 64 -0.12 3.45 -13.63
CA LEU A 64 0.08 3.22 -15.05
C LEU A 64 -1.13 2.42 -15.57
N PRO A 65 -2.11 3.06 -16.24
CA PRO A 65 -3.15 2.32 -16.92
C PRO A 65 -2.51 1.56 -18.08
N LYS A 66 -2.62 0.23 -18.06
CA LYS A 66 -2.31 -0.66 -19.17
C LYS A 66 -3.63 -1.24 -19.68
N THR A 67 -3.69 -1.69 -20.93
CA THR A 67 -4.94 -2.09 -21.61
C THR A 67 -5.84 -3.00 -20.74
N GLY A 68 -6.85 -2.41 -20.08
CA GLY A 68 -7.78 -3.11 -19.18
C GLY A 68 -7.31 -3.30 -17.72
N GLU A 69 -6.06 -3.01 -17.39
CA GLU A 69 -5.44 -3.28 -16.08
C GLU A 69 -4.78 -2.03 -15.49
N ILE A 70 -4.95 -1.79 -14.19
CA ILE A 70 -4.28 -0.69 -13.50
C ILE A 70 -3.03 -1.23 -12.83
N HIS A 71 -1.87 -0.81 -13.32
CA HIS A 71 -0.59 -1.12 -12.71
C HIS A 71 -0.19 0.01 -11.76
N ILE A 72 0.36 -0.34 -10.62
CA ILE A 72 0.84 0.60 -9.60
C ILE A 72 2.31 0.35 -9.27
N SER A 73 3.03 1.43 -8.94
CA SER A 73 4.37 1.35 -8.37
C SER A 73 4.58 2.42 -7.32
N LEU A 74 5.58 2.23 -6.46
CA LEU A 74 5.98 3.26 -5.50
C LEU A 74 6.72 4.38 -6.24
N ASN A 75 6.41 5.62 -5.84
CA ASN A 75 7.10 6.79 -6.35
C ASN A 75 8.50 6.89 -5.71
N PRO A 76 9.60 6.73 -6.49
CA PRO A 76 10.95 6.82 -5.96
C PRO A 76 11.30 8.21 -5.43
N ALA A 77 10.67 9.27 -5.94
CA ALA A 77 10.90 10.65 -5.46
C ALA A 77 10.44 10.83 -4.01
N ARG A 78 9.46 10.03 -3.55
CA ARG A 78 8.91 10.06 -2.20
C ARG A 78 9.39 8.90 -1.32
N LYS A 79 10.47 8.23 -1.71
CA LYS A 79 10.99 7.06 -0.98
C LYS A 79 11.17 7.34 0.52
N LYS A 80 11.80 8.47 0.87
CA LYS A 80 12.07 8.84 2.27
C LYS A 80 10.79 8.99 3.10
N GLU A 81 9.76 9.63 2.54
CA GLU A 81 8.45 9.77 3.20
C GLU A 81 7.74 8.42 3.35
N ILE A 82 7.79 7.58 2.31
CA ILE A 82 7.23 6.22 2.34
C ILE A 82 7.91 5.39 3.43
N GLU A 83 9.23 5.44 3.53
CA GLU A 83 10.00 4.76 4.59
C GLU A 83 9.59 5.26 5.98
N GLN A 84 9.40 6.56 6.16
CA GLN A 84 8.91 7.14 7.41
C GLN A 84 7.49 6.68 7.77
N MET A 85 6.57 6.62 6.80
CA MET A 85 5.21 6.10 7.02
C MET A 85 5.23 4.63 7.45
N ILE A 86 6.08 3.83 6.81
CA ILE A 86 6.27 2.42 7.15
C ILE A 86 6.84 2.28 8.56
N GLU A 87 7.85 3.07 8.91
CA GLU A 87 8.50 3.04 10.22
C GLU A 87 7.54 3.44 11.35
N LYS A 88 6.77 4.53 11.17
CA LYS A 88 5.74 4.97 12.12
C LYS A 88 4.73 3.87 12.41
N CYS A 89 4.31 3.13 11.39
CA CYS A 89 3.38 2.00 11.57
C CYS A 89 4.06 0.79 12.24
N ARG A 90 5.34 0.54 11.94
CA ARG A 90 6.13 -0.58 12.49
C ARG A 90 6.31 -0.49 14.02
N TRP A 91 6.18 0.71 14.61
CA TRP A 91 6.23 0.90 16.07
C TRP A 91 5.12 0.17 16.83
N LYS A 92 4.00 -0.18 16.17
CA LYS A 92 2.88 -0.93 16.79
C LYS A 92 3.07 -2.45 16.79
N GLN A 93 4.13 -2.98 16.16
CA GLN A 93 4.48 -4.40 16.17
C GLN A 93 5.92 -4.57 16.70
N ILE A 94 6.14 -4.24 17.96
CA ILE A 94 7.36 -4.58 18.68
C ILE A 94 6.96 -5.58 19.79
N TRP A 95 7.18 -6.86 19.47
CA TRP A 95 7.11 -8.12 20.24
C TRP A 95 5.78 -8.52 20.88
#